data_AF-A0AAU9D7K9-F1
#
_entry.id   AF-A0AAU9D7K9-F1
#
_cell.length_a   1.000
_cell.length_b   1.000
_cell.length_c   1.000
_cell.angle_alpha   90.00
_cell.angle_beta   90.00
_cell.angle_gamma   90.00
#
_symmetry.space_group_name_H-M   'P 1'
#
loop_
_entity.id
_entity.type
_entity.pdbx_description
1 polymer ?
#
loop_
_entity_poly.entity_id
_entity_poly.type
_entity_poly.pdbx_seq_one_letter_code
_entity_poly.pdbx_strand_id
1 'polypeptide(L)'
;MSQHTQPKLALDTMRAACSGHLEPIPELCKQFNKETRDGTKMGVYTQLLDDVVAAINGVQQDKGIESLFSLGEVGSGTVLGFNDYSLVSFAVIR
;
A
#
# COMPACT_ATOMS: atom_id res chain seq x y z
N MET A 1 -16.61 13.62 10.02
CA MET A 1 -16.39 12.33 9.33
C MET A 1 -14.95 12.31 8.86
N SER A 2 -14.19 11.27 9.18
CA SER A 2 -12.79 11.13 8.79
C SER A 2 -12.65 10.76 7.31
N GLN A 3 -11.57 11.17 6.64
CA GLN A 3 -11.38 10.90 5.20
C GLN A 3 -11.28 9.39 4.88
N HIS A 4 -10.79 8.58 5.83
CA HIS A 4 -10.66 7.13 5.69
C HIS A 4 -12.01 6.37 5.63
N THR A 5 -13.15 7.00 5.93
CA THR A 5 -14.48 6.37 5.82
C THR A 5 -15.19 6.66 4.50
N GLN A 6 -14.53 7.36 3.56
CA GLN A 6 -15.10 7.72 2.26
C GLN A 6 -14.33 7.05 1.10
N PRO A 7 -14.44 5.71 0.94
CA PRO A 7 -13.67 4.97 -0.06
C PRO A 7 -14.02 5.37 -1.50
N LYS A 8 -15.23 5.90 -1.72
CA LYS A 8 -15.72 6.28 -3.05
C LYS A 8 -14.80 7.28 -3.75
N LEU A 9 -14.35 8.32 -3.05
CA LEU A 9 -13.51 9.36 -3.64
C LEU A 9 -12.15 8.80 -4.08
N ALA A 10 -11.53 7.95 -3.25
CA ALA A 10 -10.27 7.30 -3.57
C ALA A 10 -10.43 6.36 -4.78
N LEU A 11 -11.48 5.55 -4.81
CA LEU A 11 -11.76 4.63 -5.92
C LEU A 11 -12.10 5.37 -7.22
N ASP A 12 -12.87 6.46 -7.16
CA ASP A 12 -13.20 7.26 -8.34
C ASP A 12 -11.94 7.96 -8.90
N THR A 13 -11.02 8.41 -8.03
CA THR A 13 -9.72 8.97 -8.43
C THR A 13 -8.84 7.93 -9.12
N MET A 14 -8.72 6.72 -8.54
CA MET A 14 -7.98 5.61 -9.15
C MET A 14 -8.58 5.21 -10.50
N ARG A 15 -9.92 5.13 -10.60
CA ARG A 15 -10.61 4.84 -11.86
C ARG A 15 -10.33 5.89 -12.92
N ALA A 16 -10.37 7.17 -12.55
CA ALA A 16 -10.10 8.26 -13.49
C ALA A 16 -8.65 8.22 -13.99
N ALA A 17 -7.68 7.99 -13.10
CA ALA A 17 -6.26 7.88 -13.46
C ALA A 17 -5.97 6.71 -14.41
N CYS A 18 -6.68 5.59 -14.26
CA CYS A 18 -6.52 4.42 -15.13
C CYS A 18 -7.46 4.42 -16.35
N SER A 19 -8.23 5.49 -16.58
CA SER A 19 -9.22 5.50 -17.66
C SER A 19 -8.56 5.34 -19.03
N GLY A 20 -9.10 4.46 -19.87
CA GLY A 20 -8.54 4.14 -21.18
C GLY A 20 -7.40 3.12 -21.17
N HIS A 21 -6.92 2.70 -19.99
CA HIS A 21 -5.86 1.71 -19.83
C HIS A 21 -6.42 0.43 -19.18
N LEU A 22 -6.69 -0.59 -20.01
CA LEU A 22 -7.17 -1.89 -19.55
C LEU A 22 -6.06 -2.76 -18.95
N GLU A 23 -4.80 -2.48 -19.31
CA GLU A 23 -3.63 -3.19 -18.81
C GLU A 23 -2.60 -2.21 -18.22
N PRO A 24 -1.77 -2.67 -17.26
CA PRO A 24 -0.67 -1.87 -16.72
C PRO A 24 0.29 -1.42 -17.82
N ILE A 25 0.73 -0.17 -17.75
CA ILE A 25 1.68 0.40 -18.72
C ILE A 25 3.07 -0.18 -18.43
N PRO A 26 3.65 -1.03 -19.31
CA PRO A 26 4.87 -1.79 -19.00
C PRO A 26 6.08 -0.93 -18.68
N GLU A 27 6.18 0.26 -19.28
CA GLU A 27 7.27 1.19 -19.01
C GLU A 27 7.21 1.75 -17.59
N LEU A 28 6.03 2.06 -17.09
CA LEU A 28 5.83 2.53 -15.72
C LEU A 28 6.11 1.41 -14.70
N CYS A 29 5.68 0.19 -15.01
CA CYS A 29 6.00 -0.98 -14.18
C CYS A 29 7.52 -1.19 -14.08
N LYS A 30 8.26 -1.12 -15.20
CA LYS A 30 9.73 -1.24 -15.20
C LYS A 30 10.40 -0.14 -14.38
N GLN A 31 9.93 1.10 -14.49
CA GLN A 31 10.46 2.22 -13.71
C GLN A 31 10.24 2.00 -12.21
N PHE A 32 9.02 1.60 -11.83
CA PHE A 32 8.68 1.29 -10.44
C PHE A 32 9.52 0.13 -9.89
N ASN A 33 9.62 -0.98 -10.62
CA ASN A 33 10.42 -2.13 -10.22
C ASN A 33 11.91 -1.79 -10.07
N LYS A 34 12.46 -0.96 -10.95
CA LYS A 34 13.85 -0.50 -10.82
C LYS A 34 14.07 0.31 -9.54
N GLU A 35 13.12 1.17 -9.17
CA GLU A 35 13.18 1.96 -7.95
C GLU A 35 13.08 1.09 -6.70
N THR A 36 12.12 0.15 -6.71
CA THR A 36 11.80 -0.71 -5.56
C THR A 36 12.64 -1.98 -5.52
N ARG A 37 13.58 -2.20 -6.45
CA ARG A 37 14.29 -3.48 -6.60
C ARG A 37 13.32 -4.66 -6.63
N ASP A 38 12.38 -4.59 -7.56
CA ASP A 38 11.30 -5.57 -7.74
C ASP A 38 10.53 -5.83 -6.43
N GLY A 39 10.21 -4.75 -5.70
CA GLY A 39 9.48 -4.82 -4.42
C GLY A 39 10.33 -5.15 -3.20
N THR A 40 11.63 -5.37 -3.32
CA THR A 40 12.51 -5.63 -2.15
C THR A 40 12.81 -4.38 -1.33
N LYS A 41 12.79 -3.21 -1.97
CA LYS A 41 13.06 -1.89 -1.37
C LYS A 41 11.77 -1.06 -1.36
N MET A 42 10.83 -1.45 -0.50
CA MET A 42 9.52 -0.78 -0.35
C MET A 42 9.45 0.23 0.79
N GLY A 43 10.53 0.42 1.57
CA GLY A 43 10.54 1.19 2.83
C GLY A 43 9.87 2.58 2.78
N VAL A 44 9.94 3.30 1.66
CA VAL A 44 9.24 4.59 1.51
C VAL A 44 7.71 4.41 1.47
N TYR A 45 7.24 3.47 0.65
CA TYR A 45 5.80 3.16 0.48
C TYR A 45 5.23 2.51 1.75
N THR A 46 6.07 1.68 2.37
CA THR A 46 5.88 1.16 3.72
C THR A 46 5.63 2.35 4.65
N GLN A 47 6.58 3.26 4.88
CA GLN A 47 6.41 4.38 5.81
C GLN A 47 5.12 5.20 5.57
N LEU A 48 4.76 5.46 4.31
CA LEU A 48 3.51 6.16 3.99
C LEU A 48 2.26 5.41 4.49
N LEU A 49 2.24 4.08 4.40
CA LEU A 49 1.15 3.27 4.92
C LEU A 49 1.09 3.34 6.45
N ASP A 50 2.24 3.28 7.12
CA ASP A 50 2.35 3.43 8.58
C ASP A 50 1.76 4.76 9.04
N ASP A 51 2.12 5.85 8.37
CA ASP A 51 1.65 7.19 8.72
C ASP A 51 0.12 7.29 8.59
N VAL A 52 -0.46 6.66 7.56
CA VAL A 52 -1.92 6.60 7.38
C VAL A 52 -2.59 5.77 8.47
N VAL A 53 -2.06 4.59 8.79
CA VAL A 53 -2.60 3.72 9.85
C VAL A 53 -2.53 4.43 11.20
N ALA A 54 -1.41 5.09 11.51
CA ALA A 54 -1.25 5.88 12.72
C ALA A 54 -2.24 7.04 12.81
N ALA A 55 -2.52 7.72 11.69
CA ALA A 55 -3.51 8.79 11.60
C ALA A 55 -4.94 8.29 11.78
N ILE A 56 -5.27 7.06 11.33
CA ILE A 56 -6.57 6.43 11.55
C ILE A 56 -6.75 6.04 13.01
N ASN A 57 -5.73 5.42 13.62
CA ASN A 57 -5.79 4.87 14.98
C ASN A 57 -5.58 5.92 16.09
N GLY A 58 -5.16 7.14 15.75
CA GLY A 58 -5.08 8.24 16.72
C GLY A 58 -3.88 8.16 17.67
N VAL A 59 -2.73 7.67 17.20
CA VAL A 59 -1.36 7.72 17.79
C VAL A 59 -0.78 6.39 18.35
N GLN A 60 0.47 6.14 17.89
CA GLN A 60 1.56 5.25 18.35
C GLN A 60 1.33 3.73 18.42
N GLN A 61 1.58 3.07 17.28
CA GLN A 61 2.31 1.79 17.31
C GLN A 61 3.54 1.89 16.40
N ASP A 62 4.69 1.59 16.99
CA ASP A 62 6.01 1.58 16.35
C ASP A 62 6.10 0.36 15.41
N LYS A 63 6.35 0.63 14.13
CA LYS A 63 7.05 -0.20 13.12
C LYS A 63 6.67 -1.68 13.05
N GLY A 64 5.79 -2.04 12.10
CA GLY A 64 5.48 -3.44 11.78
C GLY A 64 5.21 -3.77 10.31
N ILE A 65 5.22 -2.78 9.43
CA ILE A 65 4.80 -2.96 8.03
C ILE A 65 5.90 -3.41 7.08
N GLU A 66 7.18 -3.43 7.49
CA GLU A 66 8.25 -4.03 6.69
C GLU A 66 7.95 -5.51 6.40
N SER A 67 7.20 -6.18 7.29
CA SER A 67 6.72 -7.55 7.09
C SER A 67 5.62 -7.67 6.02
N LEU A 68 4.89 -6.60 5.69
CA LEU A 68 3.83 -6.63 4.67
C LEU A 68 4.39 -6.60 3.24
N PHE A 69 5.62 -6.10 3.08
CA PHE A 69 6.25 -5.90 1.77
C PHE A 69 7.40 -6.88 1.48
N SER A 70 7.65 -7.84 2.36
CA SER A 70 8.60 -8.91 2.07
C SER A 70 8.00 -9.83 1.00
N LEU A 71 8.62 -9.83 -0.19
CA LEU A 71 8.26 -10.72 -1.30
C LEU A 71 8.60 -12.17 -0.93
N GLY A 72 7.69 -12.86 -0.23
CA GLY A 72 7.85 -14.27 0.10
C GLY A 72 7.01 -14.70 1.29
N GLU A 73 6.08 -15.63 1.03
CA GLU A 73 5.18 -16.30 1.97
C GLU A 73 4.02 -15.49 2.57
N VAL A 74 2.83 -15.78 2.04
CA VAL A 74 1.58 -15.71 2.81
C VAL A 74 1.66 -16.83 3.86
N GLY A 75 2.09 -16.54 5.09
CA GLY A 75 2.30 -17.59 6.09
C GLY A 75 2.40 -17.13 7.56
N SER A 76 1.30 -17.26 8.29
CA SER A 76 1.21 -17.61 9.72
C SER A 76 2.26 -17.04 10.70
N GLY A 77 1.98 -15.86 11.27
CA GLY A 77 2.70 -15.32 12.43
C GLY A 77 1.78 -14.58 13.38
N THR A 78 1.33 -15.25 14.44
CA THR A 78 0.47 -14.69 15.50
C THR A 78 1.25 -13.66 16.32
N VAL A 79 1.01 -12.37 16.09
CA VAL A 79 1.30 -11.28 17.02
C VAL A 79 0.04 -10.44 17.13
N LEU A 80 -0.57 -10.42 18.32
CA LEU A 80 -1.73 -9.60 18.63
C LEU A 80 -1.32 -8.12 18.63
N GLY A 81 -1.53 -7.44 17.50
CA GLY A 81 -1.40 -5.98 17.35
C GLY A 81 -0.91 -5.60 15.96
N PHE A 82 -1.77 -5.75 14.94
CA PHE A 82 -1.64 -5.41 13.49
C PHE A 82 -2.68 -6.20 12.65
N ASN A 83 -3.42 -7.14 13.26
CA ASN A 83 -4.30 -8.11 12.59
C ASN A 83 -5.65 -7.57 12.06
N ASP A 84 -5.92 -6.26 12.16
CA ASP A 84 -7.19 -5.66 11.72
C ASP A 84 -7.13 -5.11 10.28
N TYR A 85 -5.94 -4.98 9.69
CA TYR A 85 -5.76 -4.38 8.36
C TYR A 85 -4.85 -5.21 7.48
N SER A 86 -5.34 -5.53 6.28
CA SER A 86 -4.59 -6.25 5.24
C SER A 86 -4.52 -5.43 3.97
N LEU A 87 -3.35 -5.42 3.32
CA LEU A 87 -3.20 -4.83 1.99
C LEU A 87 -3.88 -5.74 0.96
N VAL A 88 -4.98 -5.27 0.37
CA VAL A 88 -5.70 -6.00 -0.67
C VAL A 88 -5.10 -5.74 -2.06
N SER A 89 -4.71 -4.49 -2.34
CA SER A 89 -4.12 -4.07 -3.61
C SER A 89 -3.44 -2.71 -3.49
N PHE A 90 -2.56 -2.40 -4.43
CA PHE A 90 -1.97 -1.06 -4.59
C PHE A 90 -1.99 -0.66 -6.08
N ALA A 91 -2.08 0.65 -6.34
CA ALA A 91 -1.94 1.21 -7.68
C ALA A 91 -0.83 2.26 -7.65
N VAL A 92 0.05 2.21 -8.65
CA VAL A 92 1.12 3.18 -8.82
C VAL A 92 0.72 4.13 -9.93
N ILE A 93 0.60 5.41 -9.60
CA ILE A 93 0.32 6.49 -10.54
C ILE A 93 1.60 7.31 -10.68
N ARG A 94 2.04 7.56 -11.92
CA ARG A 94 3.22 8.37 -12.25
C ARG A 94 2.82 9.56 -13.07
#